data_AF-A0A0M6WIK1-F1
#
_entry.id   AF-A0A0M6WIK1-F1
#
_cell.length_a   1.000
_cell.length_b   1.000
_cell.length_c   1.000
_cell.angle_alpha   90.00
_cell.angle_beta   90.00
_cell.angle_gamma   90.00
#
_symmetry.space_group_name_H-M   'P 1'
#
loop_
_entity.id
_entity.type
_entity.pdbx_description
1 polymer ?
#
loop_
_entity_poly.entity_id
_entity_poly.type
_entity_poly.pdbx_seq_one_letter_code
_entity_poly.pdbx_strand_id
1 'polypeptide(L)'
;MLWTTKDSGHTYTPVKDLSTDIRNYPADMAFRNKSNGMILTSYHGEDTYAYITNDAGKTWTPYEIDNLKGSNYVNGVSIQKDDKRNIWVLTLQIATNHELKIL
;
A
#
# COMPACT_ATOMS: atom_id res chain seq x y z
N MET A 1 -4.52 3.00 -13.88
CA MET A 1 -3.29 2.90 -14.72
C MET A 1 -2.03 3.27 -13.94
N LEU A 2 -1.03 2.38 -13.95
CA LEU A 2 0.32 2.58 -13.41
C LEU A 2 1.31 2.92 -14.52
N TRP A 3 2.20 3.88 -14.26
CA TRP A 3 3.20 4.36 -15.21
C TRP A 3 4.59 4.37 -14.59
N THR A 4 5.62 4.29 -15.44
CA THR A 4 7.02 4.44 -15.04
C THR A 4 7.73 5.46 -15.92
N THR A 5 8.76 6.10 -15.40
CA THR A 5 9.64 7.04 -16.12
C THR A 5 11.09 6.65 -15.89
N LYS A 6 11.95 6.93 -16.87
CA LYS A 6 13.40 6.73 -16.79
C LYS A 6 14.18 8.02 -17.01
N ASP A 7 13.49 9.13 -17.22
CA ASP A 7 14.03 10.42 -17.62
C ASP A 7 13.52 11.53 -16.71
N SER A 8 13.39 11.26 -15.41
CA SER A 8 12.96 12.25 -14.42
C SER A 8 11.57 12.87 -14.71
N GLY A 9 10.68 12.12 -15.36
CA GLY A 9 9.30 12.53 -15.61
C GLY A 9 9.07 13.27 -16.94
N HIS A 10 10.03 13.28 -17.86
CA HIS A 10 9.80 13.83 -19.20
C HIS A 10 8.92 12.91 -20.06
N THR A 11 9.10 11.59 -19.93
CA THR A 11 8.28 10.58 -20.60
C THR A 11 7.83 9.47 -19.65
N TYR A 12 6.67 8.90 -19.98
CA TYR A 12 6.03 7.85 -19.20
C TYR A 12 5.71 6.65 -20.09
N THR A 13 6.04 5.46 -19.60
CA THR A 13 5.68 4.18 -20.21
C THR A 13 4.63 3.49 -19.33
N PRO A 14 3.51 3.00 -19.89
CA PRO A 14 2.52 2.27 -19.11
C PRO A 14 3.13 0.97 -18.58
N VAL A 15 2.88 0.66 -17.31
CA VAL A 15 3.32 -0.59 -16.69
C VAL A 15 2.17 -1.60 -16.69
N LYS A 16 1.02 -1.19 -16.13
CA LYS A 16 -0.16 -2.04 -16.00
C LYS A 16 -1.41 -1.21 -15.70
N ASP A 17 -2.57 -1.66 -16.16
CA ASP A 17 -3.82 -1.18 -15.59
C ASP A 17 -4.17 -1.97 -14.32
N LEU A 18 -4.28 -1.26 -13.20
CA LEU A 18 -4.50 -1.86 -11.88
C LEU A 18 -5.99 -2.00 -11.53
N SER A 19 -6.89 -1.60 -12.43
CA SER A 19 -8.35 -1.60 -12.20
C SER A 19 -8.91 -2.97 -11.80
N THR A 20 -8.26 -4.05 -12.21
CA THR A 20 -8.63 -5.42 -11.83
C THR A 20 -7.86 -5.98 -10.64
N ASP A 21 -6.67 -5.43 -10.35
CA ASP A 21 -5.80 -5.91 -9.26
C ASP A 21 -6.09 -5.21 -7.93
N ILE A 22 -6.45 -3.93 -7.98
CA ILE A 22 -6.66 -3.06 -6.81
C ILE A 22 -8.05 -2.47 -6.91
N ARG A 23 -8.97 -2.98 -6.08
CA ARG A 23 -10.39 -2.58 -6.06
C ARG A 23 -10.69 -1.48 -5.03
N ASN A 24 -9.72 -1.22 -4.15
CA ASN A 24 -9.74 -0.13 -3.19
C ASN A 24 -9.30 1.21 -3.81
N TYR A 25 -9.45 2.31 -3.08
CA TYR A 25 -8.87 3.59 -3.49
C TYR A 25 -7.38 3.66 -3.11
N PRO A 26 -6.44 3.80 -4.08
CA PRO A 26 -5.04 4.03 -3.76
C PRO A 26 -4.87 5.33 -2.98
N ALA A 27 -4.22 5.25 -1.82
CA ALA A 27 -3.94 6.38 -0.94
C ALA A 27 -2.50 6.88 -1.07
N ASP A 28 -1.54 5.96 -1.19
CA ASP A 28 -0.12 6.29 -1.36
C ASP A 28 0.65 5.12 -2.01
N MET A 29 1.83 5.39 -2.57
CA MET A 29 2.67 4.38 -3.21
C MET A 29 4.16 4.70 -3.06
N ALA A 30 4.97 3.68 -2.76
CA ALA A 30 6.41 3.81 -2.69
C ALA A 30 7.13 2.57 -3.22
N PHE A 31 8.27 2.79 -3.87
CA PHE A 31 9.22 1.74 -4.27
C PHE A 31 10.53 1.85 -3.50
N ARG A 32 11.01 0.73 -2.94
CA ARG A 32 12.25 0.67 -2.15
C ARG A 32 13.44 0.54 -3.07
N ASN A 33 13.23 -0.15 -4.17
CA ASN A 33 14.17 -0.32 -5.26
C ASN A 33 13.38 -0.51 -6.57
N LYS A 34 14.07 -0.88 -7.65
CA LYS A 34 13.47 -1.03 -8.98
C LYS A 34 12.41 -2.13 -9.08
N SER A 35 12.32 -3.08 -8.14
CA SER A 35 11.35 -4.18 -8.20
C SER A 35 10.36 -4.20 -7.04
N ASN A 36 10.78 -3.83 -5.83
CA ASN A 36 9.96 -3.93 -4.63
C ASN A 36 9.20 -2.62 -4.35
N GLY A 37 7.88 -2.72 -4.30
CA GLY A 37 6.97 -1.58 -4.08
C GLY A 37 5.77 -1.94 -3.21
N MET A 38 5.12 -0.91 -2.69
CA MET A 38 3.88 -1.02 -1.93
C MET A 38 2.91 0.08 -2.36
N ILE A 39 1.62 -0.27 -2.43
CA ILE A 39 0.51 0.67 -2.52
C ILE A 39 -0.29 0.52 -1.24
N LEU A 40 -0.52 1.64 -0.56
CA LEU A 40 -1.51 1.73 0.50
C LEU A 40 -2.85 2.11 -0.09
N THR A 41 -3.91 1.57 0.48
CA THR A 41 -5.28 1.78 0.01
C THR A 41 -6.21 2.14 1.14
N SER A 42 -7.22 2.96 0.83
CA SER A 42 -8.35 3.22 1.72
C SER A 42 -9.59 2.43 1.28
N TYR A 43 -10.48 2.18 2.23
CA TYR A 43 -11.64 1.33 2.05
C TYR A 43 -12.58 1.82 0.94
N HIS A 44 -12.89 0.92 -0.01
CA HIS A 44 -13.90 1.11 -1.06
C HIS A 44 -14.76 -0.16 -1.20
N GLY A 45 -15.19 -0.74 -0.07
CA GLY A 45 -15.96 -1.98 -0.06
C GLY A 45 -15.13 -3.27 -0.01
N GLU A 46 -13.80 -3.17 0.18
CA GLU A 46 -12.86 -4.29 0.26
C GLU A 46 -11.91 -4.06 1.45
N ASP A 47 -11.61 -5.10 2.24
CA ASP A 47 -10.85 -4.99 3.50
C ASP A 47 -9.32 -4.93 3.32
N THR A 48 -8.82 -4.82 2.09
CA THR A 48 -7.38 -4.73 1.83
C THR A 48 -6.89 -3.29 1.92
N TYR A 49 -5.92 -3.04 2.80
CA TYR A 49 -5.33 -1.72 3.04
C TYR A 49 -3.90 -1.54 2.49
N ALA A 50 -3.29 -2.63 2.03
CA ALA A 50 -1.97 -2.60 1.42
C ALA A 50 -1.81 -3.70 0.37
N TYR A 51 -1.08 -3.40 -0.69
CA TYR A 51 -0.65 -4.33 -1.72
C TYR A 51 0.86 -4.20 -1.91
N ILE A 52 1.57 -5.31 -2.14
CA ILE A 52 3.00 -5.32 -2.43
C ILE A 52 3.26 -5.85 -3.84
N THR A 53 4.35 -5.38 -4.44
CA THR A 53 4.92 -5.91 -5.67
C THR A 53 6.38 -6.26 -5.46
N ASN A 54 6.85 -7.31 -6.13
CA ASN A 54 8.26 -7.70 -6.15
C ASN A 54 8.85 -7.72 -7.57
N ASP A 55 8.08 -7.29 -8.58
CA ASP A 55 8.41 -7.40 -10.00
C ASP A 55 8.21 -6.08 -10.78
N ALA A 56 8.45 -4.96 -10.08
CA ALA A 56 8.33 -3.61 -10.62
C ALA A 56 6.89 -3.18 -10.97
N GLY A 57 5.91 -3.69 -10.22
CA GLY A 57 4.50 -3.31 -10.36
C GLY A 57 3.74 -4.06 -11.44
N LYS A 58 4.28 -5.18 -11.94
CA LYS A 58 3.56 -6.04 -12.91
C LYS A 58 2.56 -6.96 -12.20
N THR A 59 2.88 -7.40 -10.99
CA THR A 59 1.96 -8.14 -10.12
C THR A 59 1.87 -7.45 -8.76
N TRP A 60 0.68 -7.51 -8.18
CA TRP A 60 0.34 -6.93 -6.88
C TRP A 60 -0.39 -7.98 -6.06
N THR A 61 0.06 -8.21 -4.83
CA THR A 61 -0.57 -9.15 -3.90
C THR A 61 -0.98 -8.41 -2.63
N PRO A 62 -2.14 -8.70 -2.03
CA PRO A 62 -2.52 -8.16 -0.73
C PRO A 62 -1.41 -8.38 0.30
N TYR A 63 -1.19 -7.37 1.14
CA TYR A 63 -0.26 -7.42 2.24
C TYR A 63 -1.00 -7.16 3.55
N GLU A 64 -0.90 -8.10 4.47
CA GLU A 64 -1.57 -8.05 5.76
C GLU A 64 -0.53 -8.10 6.88
N ILE A 65 -0.69 -7.21 7.85
CA ILE A 65 0.05 -7.18 9.11
C ILE A 65 -0.76 -8.00 10.12
N ASP A 66 -0.20 -9.12 10.58
CA ASP A 66 -0.91 -10.07 11.44
C ASP A 66 -1.54 -9.44 12.68
N ASN A 67 -0.87 -8.47 13.30
CA ASN A 67 -1.36 -7.79 14.50
C ASN A 67 -2.59 -6.90 14.26
N LEU A 68 -2.98 -6.67 13.00
CA LEU A 68 -4.17 -5.89 12.65
C LEU A 68 -5.38 -6.78 12.34
N LYS A 69 -5.20 -8.11 12.33
CA LYS A 69 -6.29 -9.08 12.13
C LYS A 69 -7.36 -8.90 13.20
N GLY A 70 -8.62 -8.87 12.77
CA GLY A 70 -9.76 -8.65 13.65
C GLY A 70 -10.05 -7.18 13.98
N SER A 71 -9.30 -6.22 13.42
CA SER A 71 -9.72 -4.82 13.40
C SER A 71 -11.03 -4.66 12.62
N ASN A 72 -11.85 -3.68 12.99
CA ASN A 72 -13.11 -3.42 12.28
C ASN A 72 -12.86 -2.90 10.86
N TYR A 73 -11.88 -2.01 10.73
CA TYR A 73 -11.32 -1.63 9.45
C TYR A 73 -9.91 -1.06 9.64
N VAL A 74 -9.12 -1.16 8.57
CA VAL A 74 -7.79 -0.55 8.45
C VAL A 74 -7.76 0.22 7.14
N ASN A 75 -7.27 1.45 7.16
CA ASN A 75 -7.01 2.27 5.98
C ASN A 75 -5.53 2.61 5.93
N GLY A 76 -4.95 2.47 4.75
CA GLY A 76 -3.66 3.06 4.42
C GLY A 76 -3.76 4.58 4.32
N VAL A 77 -2.80 5.29 4.90
CA VAL A 77 -2.75 6.77 4.87
C VAL A 77 -1.51 7.28 4.15
N SER A 78 -0.32 6.87 4.56
CA SER A 78 0.93 7.31 3.90
C SER A 78 2.08 6.33 4.09
N ILE A 79 3.02 6.35 3.15
CA ILE A 79 4.29 5.63 3.17
C ILE A 79 5.43 6.65 3.19
N GLN A 80 6.18 6.69 4.29
CA GLN A 80 7.38 7.51 4.39
C GLN A 80 8.62 6.61 4.30
N LYS A 81 9.57 7.00 3.46
CA LYS A 81 10.86 6.31 3.37
C LYS A 81 11.81 6.86 4.41
N ASP A 82 12.41 5.97 5.19
CA ASP A 82 13.58 6.28 6.01
C ASP A 82 14.79 5.57 5.41
N ASP A 83 15.50 6.28 4.53
CA ASP A 83 16.65 5.75 3.82
C ASP A 83 17.82 5.43 4.75
N LYS A 84 17.95 6.14 5.88
CA LYS A 84 19.02 5.91 6.86
C LYS A 84 18.86 4.56 7.55
N ARG A 85 17.62 4.23 7.92
CA ARG A 85 17.29 2.94 8.56
C ARG A 85 16.94 1.85 7.54
N ASN A 86 16.81 2.21 6.26
CA ASN A 86 16.38 1.33 5.18
C ASN A 86 15.04 0.66 5.49
N ILE A 87 14.10 1.44 6.03
CA ILE A 87 12.74 1.00 6.38
C ILE A 87 11.69 1.91 5.74
N TRP A 88 10.44 1.44 5.73
CA TRP A 88 9.27 2.26 5.48
C TRP A 88 8.51 2.47 6.77
N VAL A 89 8.07 3.70 6.99
CA VAL A 89 7.13 4.05 8.05
C VAL A 89 5.75 4.16 7.41
N LEU A 90 4.85 3.27 7.83
CA LEU A 90 3.47 3.23 7.36
C LEU A 90 2.60 3.97 8.36
N THR A 91 1.82 4.93 7.88
CA THR A 91 0.73 5.52 8.66
C THR A 91 -0.56 4.82 8.26
N LEU A 92 -1.25 4.25 9.23
CA LEU A 92 -2.52 3.55 9.06
C LEU A 92 -3.57 4.16 9.98
N GLN A 93 -4.80 4.28 9.50
CA GLN A 93 -5.97 4.56 10.34
C GLN A 93 -6.65 3.22 10.65
N ILE A 94 -6.87 2.94 11.93
CA ILE A 94 -7.41 1.67 12.40
C ILE A 94 -8.63 1.98 13.26
N ALA A 95 -9.73 1.29 13.01
CA ALA A 95 -10.82 1.19 13.98
C ALA A 95 -10.88 -0.21 14.55
N THR A 96 -11.02 -0.30 15.87
CA THR A 96 -11.14 -1.56 16.60
C THR A 96 -12.37 -1.50 17.50
N ASN A 97 -12.99 -2.66 17.73
CA ASN A 97 -13.97 -2.81 18.80
C ASN A 97 -13.23 -2.88 20.13
N HIS A 98 -12.86 -1.74 20.71
CA HIS A 98 -12.53 -1.70 22.12
C HIS A 98 -13.83 -1.56 22.93
N GLU A 99 -14.39 -2.69 23.35
CA GLU A 99 -14.70 -2.75 24.77
C GLU A 99 -13.35 -2.74 25.48
N LEU A 100 -13.02 -1.61 26.13
CA LEU A 100 -11.93 -1.57 27.10
C LEU A 100 -12.24 -2.63 28.16
N LYS A 101 -11.63 -3.81 28.05
CA LYS A 101 -11.55 -4.73 29.18
C LYS A 101 -10.65 -4.05 30.22
N ILE A 102 -11.29 -3.36 31.16
CA ILE A 102 -10.66 -2.92 32.40
C ILE A 102 -10.29 -4.20 33.14
N LEU A 103 -8.98 -4.42 33.33
CA LEU A 103 -8.44 -5.44 34.23
C LEU A 103 -8.62 -5.01 35.68
#